data_AF-A0A5J4TGD7-F1
#
_entry.id   AF-A0A5J4TGD7-F1
#
_cell.length_a   1.000
_cell.length_b   1.000
_cell.length_c   1.000
_cell.angle_alpha   90.00
_cell.angle_beta   90.00
_cell.angle_gamma   90.00
#
_symmetry.space_group_name_H-M   'P 1'
#
loop_
_entity.id
_entity.type
_entity.pdbx_description
1 polymer ?
#
loop_
_entity_poly.entity_id
_entity_poly.type
_entity_poly.pdbx_seq_one_letter_code
_entity_poly.pdbx_strand_id
1 'polypeptide(L)'
;MILSKLLCFLSCLFSLTLFIKFCIVDTSCEAEYDMELIEQLLDQRELEQLQELQALYEGINPHADEEEERERLAALELQLKKQAETEAERKLNEEKEFTDTIIKALTEALARHCPNCHRAIVKEIGCNHILCPCGEHFCYVCEQSTAGVMYGHFNKGSNPCPLFLDNNAKFNKERQRKQAGEKAQQFAQDHPGFEDVDRKLKSILDERIADDHISEGVSLYQNRINQNFKYSILY
;
A
#
# COMPACT_ATOMS: atom_id res chain seq x y z
N MET A 1 38.76 52.84 51.28
CA MET A 1 37.59 53.69 50.91
C MET A 1 36.30 53.08 51.44
N ILE A 2 36.30 52.84 52.76
CA ILE A 2 35.22 52.24 53.58
C ILE A 2 34.22 53.34 54.02
N LEU A 3 34.26 54.51 53.39
CA LEU A 3 33.57 55.72 53.86
C LEU A 3 32.48 56.26 52.92
N SER A 4 32.09 55.52 51.87
CA SER A 4 30.87 55.84 51.10
C SER A 4 29.82 54.71 51.08
N LYS A 5 30.18 53.53 51.63
CA LYS A 5 29.27 52.38 51.77
C LYS A 5 28.52 52.35 53.12
N LEU A 6 28.73 53.34 53.99
CA LEU A 6 28.28 53.29 55.39
C LEU A 6 27.00 54.08 55.72
N LEU A 7 26.31 54.68 54.73
CA LEU A 7 25.15 55.55 55.05
C LEU A 7 23.82 55.20 54.35
N CYS A 8 23.74 54.16 53.52
CA CYS A 8 22.42 53.65 53.10
C CYS A 8 21.90 52.52 54.01
N PHE A 9 22.76 52.00 54.90
CA PHE A 9 22.45 50.80 55.71
C PHE A 9 21.67 51.08 57.01
N LEU A 10 21.33 52.34 57.33
CA LEU A 10 20.80 52.68 58.67
C LEU A 10 19.58 53.64 58.73
N SER A 11 18.80 53.83 57.67
CA SER A 11 17.54 54.61 57.82
C SER A 11 16.33 54.18 56.98
N CYS A 12 16.26 52.94 56.49
CA CYS A 12 15.01 52.42 55.94
C CYS A 12 14.54 51.17 56.68
N LEU A 13 14.42 51.28 58.01
CA LEU A 13 13.25 50.69 58.68
C LEU A 13 12.04 51.51 58.23
N PHE A 14 10.94 50.84 57.88
CA PHE A 14 9.75 51.33 57.18
C PHE A 14 9.92 51.60 55.67
N SER A 15 9.67 50.57 54.85
CA SER A 15 8.35 50.41 54.25
C SER A 15 8.28 49.07 53.51
N LEU A 16 7.14 48.40 53.63
CA LEU A 16 6.80 47.22 52.85
C LEU A 16 7.01 47.49 51.36
N THR A 17 7.68 46.58 50.65
CA THR A 17 7.09 45.69 49.62
C THR A 17 8.17 45.02 48.75
N LEU A 18 7.82 43.80 48.31
CA LEU A 18 8.29 43.06 47.14
C LEU A 18 9.63 42.29 47.15
N PHE A 19 9.41 40.98 47.14
CA PHE A 19 10.20 39.85 46.63
C PHE A 19 11.08 40.15 45.40
N ILE A 20 12.30 39.60 45.40
CA ILE A 20 12.99 38.80 44.33
C ILE A 20 14.50 38.71 44.67
N LYS A 21 15.10 37.50 44.69
CA LYS A 21 16.57 37.30 44.58
C LYS A 21 16.99 35.97 43.91
N PHE A 22 17.37 36.08 42.64
CA PHE A 22 18.53 35.53 41.86
C PHE A 22 18.90 34.01 41.78
N CYS A 23 19.41 33.64 40.58
CA CYS A 23 19.85 32.31 40.06
C CYS A 23 21.38 32.06 40.22
N ILE A 24 21.85 30.79 40.09
CA ILE A 24 23.14 30.26 40.65
C ILE A 24 24.39 30.28 39.71
N VAL A 25 24.33 30.67 38.44
CA VAL A 25 25.45 30.41 37.49
C VAL A 25 26.39 31.61 37.18
N ASP A 26 26.07 32.86 37.53
CA ASP A 26 27.03 33.99 37.49
C ASP A 26 26.58 35.15 38.43
N THR A 27 27.49 35.81 39.15
CA THR A 27 27.14 36.79 40.23
C THR A 27 26.93 38.22 39.75
N SER A 28 27.20 38.53 38.48
CA SER A 28 26.92 39.84 37.85
C SER A 28 25.87 39.77 36.73
N CYS A 29 25.12 38.68 36.63
CA CYS A 29 24.00 38.56 35.70
C CYS A 29 22.74 39.19 36.33
N GLU A 30 22.42 40.43 35.96
CA GLU A 30 21.13 41.10 36.25
C GLU A 30 20.07 40.76 35.17
N ALA A 31 19.98 39.51 34.71
CA ALA A 31 18.82 39.07 33.96
C ALA A 31 17.69 38.77 34.95
N GLU A 32 16.73 39.69 35.07
CA GLU A 32 15.43 39.39 35.66
C GLU A 32 14.70 38.44 34.71
N TYR A 33 14.69 37.15 35.05
CA TYR A 33 13.76 36.23 34.44
C TYR A 33 12.42 36.42 35.13
N ASP A 34 11.40 36.77 34.35
CA ASP A 34 10.04 36.86 34.83
C ASP A 34 9.64 35.49 35.42
N MET A 35 9.40 35.45 36.72
CA MET A 35 9.03 34.23 37.43
C MET A 35 7.72 33.66 36.91
N GLU A 36 6.80 34.51 36.43
CA GLU A 36 5.54 34.10 35.82
C GLU A 36 5.79 33.40 34.48
N LEU A 37 6.78 33.87 33.70
CA LEU A 37 7.25 33.21 32.49
C LEU A 37 8.00 31.92 32.79
N ILE A 38 8.80 31.86 33.85
CA ILE A 38 9.49 30.62 34.28
C ILE A 38 8.49 29.55 34.69
N GLU A 39 7.45 29.91 35.44
CA GLU A 39 6.36 28.98 35.81
C GLU A 39 5.59 28.52 34.57
N GLN A 40 5.23 29.44 33.65
CA GLN A 40 4.60 29.06 32.37
C GLN A 40 5.47 28.14 31.52
N LEU A 41 6.79 28.31 31.52
CA LEU A 41 7.76 27.46 30.80
C LEU A 41 8.03 26.13 31.52
N LEU A 42 7.92 26.07 32.84
CA LEU A 42 7.99 24.83 33.61
C LEU A 42 6.71 24.02 33.40
N ASP A 43 5.54 24.66 33.48
CA ASP A 43 4.23 24.06 33.16
C ASP A 43 4.15 23.59 31.70
N GLN A 44 4.69 24.36 30.75
CA GLN A 44 4.78 23.94 29.34
C GLN A 44 5.68 22.72 29.17
N ARG A 45 6.85 22.67 29.83
CA ARG A 45 7.73 21.50 29.76
C ARG A 45 7.11 20.27 30.40
N GLU A 46 6.38 20.43 31.50
CA GLU A 46 5.62 19.35 32.11
C GLU A 46 4.48 18.88 31.20
N LEU A 47 3.80 19.80 30.52
CA LEU A 47 2.78 19.48 29.52
C LEU A 47 3.37 18.76 28.30
N GLU A 48 4.52 19.20 27.80
CA GLU A 48 5.25 18.56 26.70
C GLU A 48 5.71 17.16 27.10
N GLN A 49 6.24 16.98 28.31
CA GLN A 49 6.60 15.66 28.85
C GLN A 49 5.38 14.74 29.00
N LEU A 50 4.23 15.28 29.44
CA LEU A 50 2.98 14.54 29.49
C LEU A 50 2.48 14.17 28.09
N GLN A 51 2.63 15.05 27.10
CA GLN A 51 2.29 14.79 25.69
C GLN A 51 3.22 13.74 25.07
N GLU A 52 4.52 13.77 25.36
CA GLU A 52 5.49 12.76 24.93
C GLU A 52 5.21 11.40 25.57
N LEU A 53 4.91 11.38 26.87
CA LEU A 53 4.47 10.17 27.57
C LEU A 53 3.17 9.63 26.98
N GLN A 54 2.19 10.49 26.69
CA GLN A 54 0.95 10.11 25.99
C GLN A 54 1.24 9.53 24.60
N ALA A 55 2.11 10.16 23.79
CA ALA A 55 2.51 9.65 22.48
C ALA A 55 3.26 8.30 22.57
N LEU A 56 4.05 8.08 23.63
CA LEU A 56 4.70 6.80 23.92
C LEU A 56 3.70 5.73 24.38
N TYR A 57 2.70 6.10 25.20
CA TYR A 57 1.58 5.23 25.56
C TYR A 57 0.67 4.94 24.36
N GLU A 58 0.51 5.85 23.41
CA GLU A 58 -0.19 5.62 22.14
C GLU A 58 0.57 4.63 21.24
N GLY A 59 1.90 4.50 21.41
CA GLY A 59 2.74 3.47 20.77
C GLY A 59 2.78 2.12 21.50
N ILE A 60 2.34 2.06 22.77
CA ILE A 60 2.12 0.81 23.51
C ILE A 60 0.62 0.57 23.49
N ASN A 61 0.12 -0.21 22.53
CA ASN A 61 -1.29 -0.55 22.50
C ASN A 61 -1.66 -1.25 23.83
N PRO A 62 -2.45 -0.62 24.73
CA PRO A 62 -2.81 -1.21 26.02
C PRO A 62 -3.75 -2.43 25.84
N HIS A 63 -4.25 -2.60 24.63
CA HIS A 63 -5.03 -3.74 24.17
C HIS A 63 -4.21 -4.64 23.22
N ALA A 64 -2.87 -4.53 23.15
CA ALA A 64 -2.05 -5.44 22.34
C ALA A 64 -2.31 -6.91 22.71
N ASP A 65 -2.41 -7.19 24.01
CA ASP A 65 -2.74 -8.51 24.52
C ASP A 65 -4.18 -8.92 24.15
N GLU A 66 -5.12 -7.98 24.15
CA GLU A 66 -6.51 -8.24 23.74
C GLU A 66 -6.65 -8.36 22.22
N GLU A 67 -5.83 -7.66 21.43
CA GLU A 67 -5.79 -7.74 19.98
C GLU A 67 -5.15 -9.05 19.53
N GLU A 68 -4.04 -9.42 20.16
CA GLU A 68 -3.40 -10.72 19.97
C GLU A 68 -4.34 -11.86 20.42
N GLU A 69 -5.06 -11.69 21.54
CA GLU A 69 -6.07 -12.66 21.96
C GLU A 69 -7.26 -12.70 21.00
N ARG A 70 -7.72 -11.55 20.47
CA ARG A 70 -8.74 -11.52 19.40
C ARG A 70 -8.27 -12.25 18.14
N GLU A 71 -7.02 -12.06 17.72
CA GLU A 71 -6.44 -12.76 16.58
C GLU A 71 -6.33 -14.27 16.84
N ARG A 72 -5.88 -14.67 18.03
CA ARG A 72 -5.82 -16.09 18.45
C ARG A 72 -7.21 -16.73 18.48
N LEU A 73 -8.21 -16.04 19.04
CA LEU A 73 -9.59 -16.49 19.08
C LEU A 73 -10.18 -16.59 17.67
N ALA A 74 -9.92 -15.61 16.79
CA ALA A 74 -10.35 -15.67 15.39
C ALA A 74 -9.69 -16.84 14.63
N ALA A 75 -8.41 -17.10 14.86
CA ALA A 75 -7.71 -18.25 14.28
C ALA A 75 -8.28 -19.58 14.78
N LEU A 76 -8.60 -19.68 16.07
CA LEU A 76 -9.23 -20.86 16.68
C LEU A 76 -10.64 -21.07 16.13
N GLU A 77 -11.46 -20.02 16.02
CA GLU A 77 -12.78 -20.09 15.41
C GLU A 77 -12.71 -20.58 13.95
N LEU A 78 -11.73 -20.11 13.18
CA LEU A 78 -11.53 -20.57 11.81
C LEU A 78 -11.18 -22.07 11.76
N GLN A 79 -10.34 -22.55 12.68
CA GLN A 79 -10.03 -23.98 12.79
C GLN A 79 -11.27 -24.80 13.14
N LEU A 80 -12.07 -24.34 14.12
CA LEU A 80 -13.31 -25.02 14.51
C LEU A 80 -14.32 -25.06 13.36
N LYS A 81 -14.44 -23.98 12.58
CA LYS A 81 -15.27 -23.96 11.36
C LYS A 81 -14.79 -24.99 10.35
N LYS A 82 -13.49 -25.06 10.05
CA LYS A 82 -12.91 -26.08 9.14
C LYS A 82 -13.14 -27.52 9.62
N GLN A 83 -13.10 -27.73 10.93
CA GLN A 83 -13.39 -29.04 11.53
C GLN A 83 -14.88 -29.40 11.46
N ALA A 84 -15.75 -28.41 11.59
CA ALA A 84 -17.20 -28.56 11.48
C ALA A 84 -17.71 -28.65 10.03
N GLU A 85 -16.92 -28.20 9.05
CA GLU A 85 -17.27 -28.26 7.62
C GLU A 85 -17.54 -29.69 7.16
N THR A 86 -18.72 -29.87 6.60
CA THR A 86 -19.12 -31.11 5.95
C THR A 86 -18.33 -31.33 4.66
N GLU A 87 -18.22 -32.59 4.24
CA GLU A 87 -17.55 -32.93 2.98
C GLU A 87 -18.16 -32.21 1.76
N ALA A 88 -19.47 -31.97 1.78
CA ALA A 88 -20.15 -31.22 0.72
C ALA A 88 -19.75 -29.73 0.70
N GLU A 89 -19.60 -29.10 1.86
CA GLU A 89 -19.16 -27.72 1.99
C GLU A 89 -17.69 -27.56 1.56
N ARG A 90 -16.83 -28.52 1.91
CA ARG A 90 -15.43 -28.53 1.48
C ARG A 90 -15.31 -28.57 -0.05
N LYS A 91 -16.05 -29.47 -0.70
CA LYS A 91 -16.08 -29.55 -2.17
C LYS A 91 -16.59 -28.26 -2.79
N LEU A 92 -17.66 -27.67 -2.23
CA LEU A 92 -18.17 -26.38 -2.71
C LEU A 92 -17.15 -25.26 -2.55
N ASN A 93 -16.43 -25.21 -1.43
CA ASN A 93 -15.38 -24.22 -1.19
C ASN A 93 -14.20 -24.39 -2.16
N GLU A 94 -13.76 -25.63 -2.42
CA GLU A 94 -12.72 -25.92 -3.42
C GLU A 94 -13.16 -25.52 -4.85
N GLU A 95 -14.41 -25.78 -5.22
CA GLU A 95 -14.96 -25.33 -6.51
C GLU A 95 -14.99 -23.81 -6.63
N LYS A 96 -15.33 -23.13 -5.54
CA LYS A 96 -15.29 -21.66 -5.48
C LYS A 96 -13.86 -21.15 -5.57
N GLU A 97 -12.92 -21.75 -4.86
CA GLU A 97 -11.50 -21.39 -4.88
C GLU A 97 -10.91 -21.55 -6.29
N PHE A 98 -11.23 -22.65 -6.97
CA PHE A 98 -10.88 -22.86 -8.38
C PHE A 98 -11.43 -21.71 -9.24
N THR A 99 -12.71 -21.41 -9.12
CA THR A 99 -13.37 -20.36 -9.90
C THR A 99 -12.73 -18.99 -9.67
N ASP A 100 -12.49 -18.63 -8.40
CA ASP A 100 -11.85 -17.37 -8.01
C ASP A 100 -10.41 -17.28 -8.54
N THR A 101 -9.67 -18.38 -8.51
CA THR A 101 -8.31 -18.49 -9.06
C THR A 101 -8.29 -18.22 -10.56
N ILE A 102 -9.21 -18.83 -11.31
CA ILE A 102 -9.33 -18.60 -12.76
C ILE A 102 -9.75 -17.16 -13.05
N ILE A 103 -10.74 -16.60 -12.35
CA ILE A 103 -11.17 -15.21 -12.55
C ILE A 103 -10.02 -14.23 -12.30
N LYS A 104 -9.23 -14.48 -11.25
CA LYS A 104 -8.04 -13.68 -10.96
C LYS A 104 -7.03 -13.77 -12.10
N ALA A 105 -6.74 -14.97 -12.61
CA ALA A 105 -5.83 -15.19 -13.73
C ALA A 105 -6.30 -14.47 -15.02
N LEU A 106 -7.60 -14.53 -15.32
CA LEU A 106 -8.21 -13.82 -16.45
C LEU A 106 -8.07 -12.30 -16.33
N THR A 107 -8.17 -11.79 -15.11
CA THR A 107 -8.07 -10.36 -14.82
C THR A 107 -6.62 -9.88 -14.92
N GLU A 108 -5.68 -10.63 -14.34
CA GLU A 108 -4.24 -10.33 -14.38
C GLU A 108 -3.69 -10.35 -15.81
N ALA A 109 -4.18 -11.25 -16.66
CA ALA A 109 -3.78 -11.35 -18.07
C ALA A 109 -4.06 -10.08 -18.90
N LEU A 110 -4.98 -9.22 -18.47
CA LEU A 110 -5.28 -7.96 -19.16
C LEU A 110 -4.20 -6.90 -18.92
N ALA A 111 -3.56 -6.92 -17.75
CA ALA A 111 -2.52 -5.98 -17.40
C ALA A 111 -1.16 -6.38 -17.96
N ARG A 112 -0.32 -5.37 -18.20
CA ARG A 112 1.09 -5.53 -18.51
C ARG A 112 1.96 -4.74 -17.57
N HIS A 113 3.07 -5.33 -17.18
CA HIS A 113 3.95 -4.75 -16.17
C HIS A 113 5.14 -4.06 -16.82
N CYS A 114 5.42 -2.84 -16.37
CA CYS A 114 6.65 -2.15 -16.73
C CYS A 114 7.87 -2.97 -16.25
N PRO A 115 8.87 -3.26 -17.09
CA PRO A 115 10.04 -4.05 -16.69
C PRO A 115 10.93 -3.35 -15.66
N ASN A 116 10.80 -2.03 -15.52
CA ASN A 116 11.59 -1.25 -14.56
C ASN A 116 10.87 -1.13 -13.21
N CYS A 117 9.65 -0.56 -13.19
CA CYS A 117 8.94 -0.26 -11.95
C CYS A 117 7.77 -1.21 -11.62
N HIS A 118 7.52 -2.23 -12.46
CA HIS A 118 6.45 -3.24 -12.30
C HIS A 118 5.02 -2.70 -12.28
N ARG A 119 4.85 -1.42 -12.60
CA ARG A 119 3.54 -0.78 -12.71
C ARG A 119 2.69 -1.50 -13.76
N ALA A 120 1.51 -2.00 -13.36
CA ALA A 120 0.48 -2.54 -14.22
C ALA A 120 -0.11 -1.45 -15.14
N ILE A 121 -0.21 -1.77 -16.43
CA ILE A 121 -0.71 -0.90 -17.49
C ILE A 121 -1.66 -1.73 -18.34
N VAL A 122 -2.85 -1.20 -18.60
CA VAL A 122 -3.82 -1.80 -19.54
C VAL A 122 -3.94 -0.85 -20.72
N LYS A 123 -3.84 -1.40 -21.92
CA LYS A 123 -4.01 -0.67 -23.17
C LYS A 123 -5.33 -1.05 -23.82
N GLU A 124 -6.15 -0.05 -24.14
CA GLU A 124 -7.38 -0.25 -24.91
C GLU A 124 -7.13 -0.15 -26.42
N ILE A 125 -6.50 0.95 -26.87
CA ILE A 125 -6.28 1.29 -28.28
C ILE A 125 -4.83 1.77 -28.46
N GLY A 126 -4.34 1.87 -29.71
CA GLY A 126 -3.05 2.49 -30.03
C GLY A 126 -1.92 1.52 -30.35
N CYS A 127 -0.68 2.01 -30.33
CA CYS A 127 0.51 1.23 -30.63
C CYS A 127 1.02 0.44 -29.41
N ASN A 128 1.78 -0.63 -29.63
CA ASN A 128 2.33 -1.48 -28.58
C ASN A 128 3.61 -0.94 -27.94
N HIS A 129 4.10 0.23 -28.37
CA HIS A 129 5.16 0.96 -27.69
C HIS A 129 4.56 1.81 -26.58
N ILE A 130 4.92 1.51 -25.33
CA ILE A 130 4.39 2.17 -24.14
C ILE A 130 5.49 3.00 -23.48
N LEU A 131 5.16 4.24 -23.11
CA LEU A 131 5.97 5.06 -22.22
C LEU A 131 5.36 5.01 -20.82
N CYS A 132 6.04 4.33 -19.90
CA CYS A 132 5.63 4.28 -18.50
C CYS A 132 5.82 5.66 -17.83
N PRO A 133 4.98 6.05 -16.86
CA PRO A 133 5.18 7.26 -16.06
C PRO A 133 6.52 7.35 -15.32
N CYS A 134 7.23 6.23 -15.12
CA CYS A 134 8.59 6.24 -14.58
C CYS A 134 9.67 6.63 -15.62
N GLY A 135 9.30 6.84 -16.88
CA GLY A 135 10.19 7.15 -18.00
C GLY A 135 10.64 5.94 -18.83
N GLU A 136 10.30 4.72 -18.42
CA GLU A 136 10.68 3.50 -19.14
C GLU A 136 9.85 3.30 -20.41
N HIS A 137 10.50 3.05 -21.54
CA HIS A 137 9.86 2.63 -22.78
C HIS A 137 9.85 1.11 -22.86
N PHE A 138 8.69 0.49 -23.11
CA PHE A 138 8.61 -0.96 -23.22
C PHE A 138 7.53 -1.43 -24.20
N CYS A 139 7.62 -2.69 -24.61
CA CYS A 139 6.67 -3.32 -25.50
C CYS A 139 5.51 -3.95 -24.74
N TYR A 140 4.26 -3.58 -25.07
CA TYR A 140 3.05 -4.15 -24.46
C TYR A 140 2.88 -5.64 -24.72
N VAL A 141 3.38 -6.14 -25.86
CA VAL A 141 3.25 -7.55 -26.25
C VAL A 141 4.15 -8.43 -25.39
N CYS A 142 5.43 -8.11 -25.27
CA CYS A 142 6.44 -8.95 -24.62
C CYS A 142 6.98 -8.44 -23.28
N GLU A 143 6.55 -7.26 -22.81
CA GLU A 143 6.99 -6.60 -21.56
C GLU A 143 8.49 -6.27 -21.51
N GLN A 144 9.21 -6.42 -22.62
CA GLN A 144 10.63 -6.09 -22.68
C GLN A 144 10.83 -4.58 -22.83
N SER A 145 11.92 -4.09 -22.20
CA SER A 145 12.38 -2.72 -22.37
C SER A 145 12.71 -2.46 -23.84
N THR A 146 12.23 -1.32 -24.34
CA THR A 146 12.55 -0.77 -25.65
C THR A 146 13.32 0.54 -25.53
N ALA A 147 13.75 0.97 -24.35
CA ALA A 147 14.41 2.27 -24.16
C ALA A 147 15.67 2.47 -25.03
N GLY A 148 16.44 1.40 -25.30
CA GLY A 148 17.65 1.49 -26.12
C GLY A 148 17.43 1.47 -27.64
N VAL A 149 16.30 0.91 -28.10
CA VAL A 149 16.02 0.70 -29.54
C VAL A 149 14.78 1.45 -30.02
N MET A 150 13.97 1.95 -29.11
CA MET A 150 12.67 2.56 -29.33
C MET A 150 11.82 1.75 -30.32
N TYR A 151 11.51 2.32 -31.47
CA TYR A 151 10.73 1.67 -32.54
C TYR A 151 11.47 0.53 -33.26
N GLY A 152 12.78 0.36 -33.03
CA GLY A 152 13.58 -0.72 -33.61
C GLY A 152 13.17 -2.12 -33.17
N HIS A 153 12.43 -2.24 -32.05
CA HIS A 153 11.84 -3.50 -31.60
C HIS A 153 10.67 -3.99 -32.48
N PHE A 154 10.02 -3.06 -33.21
CA PHE A 154 8.77 -3.34 -33.88
C PHE A 154 8.91 -3.47 -35.39
N ASN A 155 8.19 -4.44 -35.97
CA ASN A 155 8.12 -4.72 -37.41
C ASN A 155 9.49 -4.85 -38.14
N LYS A 156 10.59 -5.05 -37.41
CA LYS A 156 11.97 -5.19 -37.92
C LYS A 156 12.78 -6.19 -37.10
N GLY A 157 13.56 -7.07 -37.75
CA GLY A 157 14.43 -8.05 -37.08
C GLY A 157 13.99 -9.50 -37.30
N SER A 158 14.57 -10.44 -36.54
CA SER A 158 14.33 -11.89 -36.67
C SER A 158 13.02 -12.38 -36.02
N ASN A 159 12.49 -11.68 -35.00
CA ASN A 159 11.19 -11.94 -34.37
C ASN A 159 10.56 -10.63 -33.85
N PRO A 160 10.18 -9.69 -34.72
CA PRO A 160 9.66 -8.40 -34.31
C PRO A 160 8.27 -8.50 -33.68
N CYS A 161 8.05 -7.80 -32.56
CA CYS A 161 6.69 -7.57 -32.09
C CYS A 161 5.95 -6.62 -33.04
N PRO A 162 4.64 -6.79 -33.24
CA PRO A 162 3.87 -5.88 -34.07
C PRO A 162 3.72 -4.51 -33.40
N LEU A 163 3.96 -3.42 -34.13
CA LEU A 163 3.74 -2.07 -33.61
C LEU A 163 2.26 -1.80 -33.37
N PHE A 164 1.41 -2.27 -34.29
CA PHE A 164 -0.03 -2.16 -34.24
C PHE A 164 -0.63 -3.56 -34.40
N LEU A 165 -1.75 -3.79 -33.72
CA LEU A 165 -2.54 -5.00 -33.88
C LEU A 165 -3.90 -4.60 -34.44
N ASP A 166 -4.34 -5.29 -35.48
CA ASP A 166 -5.63 -5.04 -36.10
C ASP A 166 -6.80 -5.41 -35.15
N ASN A 167 -6.53 -6.28 -34.16
CA ASN A 167 -7.53 -6.79 -33.24
C ASN A 167 -6.93 -7.07 -31.85
N ASN A 168 -6.73 -6.03 -31.02
CA ASN A 168 -6.26 -6.16 -29.62
C ASN A 168 -7.13 -7.15 -28.82
N ALA A 169 -8.43 -7.17 -29.11
CA ALA A 169 -9.41 -8.04 -28.47
C ALA A 169 -9.03 -9.53 -28.59
N LYS A 170 -8.66 -9.99 -29.79
CA LYS A 170 -8.24 -11.38 -30.02
C LYS A 170 -7.00 -11.75 -29.21
N PHE A 171 -5.98 -10.90 -29.20
CA PHE A 171 -4.73 -11.16 -28.46
C PHE A 171 -4.94 -11.18 -26.94
N ASN A 172 -5.78 -10.29 -26.42
CA ASN A 172 -6.15 -10.29 -25.01
C ASN A 172 -6.88 -11.60 -24.63
N LYS A 173 -7.86 -12.02 -25.44
CA LYS A 173 -8.58 -13.30 -25.25
C LYS A 173 -7.63 -14.49 -25.26
N GLU A 174 -6.68 -14.53 -26.20
CA GLU A 174 -5.69 -15.61 -26.30
C GLU A 174 -4.78 -15.67 -25.07
N ARG A 175 -4.28 -14.51 -24.60
CA ARG A 175 -3.47 -14.43 -23.39
C ARG A 175 -4.25 -14.86 -22.15
N GLN A 176 -5.49 -14.41 -22.01
CA GLN A 176 -6.39 -14.80 -20.93
C GLN A 176 -6.60 -16.31 -20.89
N ARG A 177 -6.91 -16.93 -22.05
CA ARG A 177 -7.07 -18.40 -22.17
C ARG A 177 -5.80 -19.14 -21.79
N LYS A 178 -4.64 -18.67 -22.24
CA LYS A 178 -3.34 -19.27 -21.90
C LYS A 178 -3.07 -19.22 -20.39
N GLN A 179 -3.15 -18.05 -19.77
CA GLN A 179 -2.87 -17.87 -18.35
C GLN A 179 -3.88 -18.61 -17.45
N ALA A 180 -5.16 -18.60 -17.83
CA ALA A 180 -6.18 -19.40 -17.15
C ALA A 180 -5.91 -20.90 -17.26
N GLY A 181 -5.48 -21.40 -18.43
CA GLY A 181 -5.10 -22.79 -18.62
C GLY A 181 -3.91 -23.20 -17.77
N GLU A 182 -2.85 -22.39 -17.73
CA GLU A 182 -1.68 -22.61 -16.87
C GLU A 182 -2.07 -22.65 -15.38
N LYS A 183 -2.94 -21.72 -14.94
CA LYS A 183 -3.42 -21.67 -13.56
C LYS A 183 -4.36 -22.82 -13.20
N ALA A 184 -5.20 -23.28 -14.12
CA ALA A 184 -6.03 -24.45 -13.92
C ALA A 184 -5.20 -25.72 -13.75
N GLN A 185 -4.15 -25.88 -14.57
CA GLN A 185 -3.21 -27.00 -14.46
C GLN A 185 -2.43 -26.95 -13.15
N GLN A 186 -1.98 -25.76 -12.73
CA GLN A 186 -1.33 -25.58 -11.43
C GLN A 186 -2.28 -25.95 -10.29
N PHE A 187 -3.53 -25.49 -10.32
CA PHE A 187 -4.53 -25.83 -9.31
C PHE A 187 -4.78 -27.35 -9.24
N ALA A 188 -4.85 -28.02 -10.39
CA ALA A 188 -5.02 -29.48 -10.42
C ALA A 188 -3.82 -30.24 -9.81
N GLN A 189 -2.60 -29.68 -9.92
CA GLN A 189 -1.41 -30.24 -9.27
C GLN A 189 -1.44 -30.05 -7.75
N ASP A 190 -1.90 -28.89 -7.30
CA ASP A 190 -2.01 -28.55 -5.88
C ASP A 190 -3.20 -29.28 -5.20
N HIS A 191 -4.23 -29.63 -5.97
CA HIS A 191 -5.46 -30.30 -5.51
C HIS A 191 -5.70 -31.62 -6.29
N PRO A 192 -4.98 -32.72 -5.97
CA PRO A 192 -5.04 -33.97 -6.74
C PRO A 192 -6.40 -34.70 -6.71
N GLY A 193 -7.31 -34.31 -5.81
CA GLY A 193 -8.69 -34.82 -5.75
C GLY A 193 -9.70 -34.00 -6.55
N PHE A 194 -9.28 -32.91 -7.20
CA PHE A 194 -10.17 -32.02 -7.93
C PHE A 194 -10.43 -32.52 -9.35
N GLU A 195 -11.63 -33.02 -9.59
CA GLU A 195 -12.03 -33.63 -10.86
C GLU A 195 -12.59 -32.60 -11.87
N ASP A 196 -12.65 -32.99 -13.15
CA ASP A 196 -13.29 -32.24 -14.24
C ASP A 196 -12.73 -30.84 -14.51
N VAL A 197 -11.43 -30.62 -14.26
CA VAL A 197 -10.72 -29.34 -14.44
C VAL A 197 -10.99 -28.72 -15.81
N ASP A 198 -10.78 -29.46 -16.90
CA ASP A 198 -10.91 -28.95 -18.26
C ASP A 198 -12.35 -28.50 -18.59
N ARG A 199 -13.34 -29.28 -18.12
CA ARG A 199 -14.75 -28.96 -18.31
C ARG A 199 -15.15 -27.72 -17.53
N LYS A 200 -14.72 -27.62 -16.27
CA LYS A 200 -14.99 -26.47 -15.38
C LYS A 200 -14.31 -25.21 -15.92
N LEU A 201 -13.04 -25.31 -16.33
CA LEU A 201 -12.31 -24.23 -16.98
C LEU A 201 -13.04 -23.73 -18.22
N LYS A 202 -13.47 -24.65 -19.10
CA LYS A 202 -14.22 -24.29 -20.30
C LYS A 202 -15.50 -23.50 -19.98
N SER A 203 -16.28 -23.94 -18.99
CA SER A 203 -17.48 -23.21 -18.54
C SER A 203 -17.16 -21.77 -18.15
N ILE A 204 -16.12 -21.57 -17.32
CA ILE A 204 -15.71 -20.23 -16.87
C ILE A 204 -15.26 -19.36 -18.06
N LEU A 205 -14.48 -19.93 -18.99
CA LEU A 205 -14.00 -19.20 -20.17
C LEU A 205 -15.17 -18.80 -21.10
N ASP A 206 -16.13 -19.70 -21.30
CA ASP A 206 -17.29 -19.44 -22.15
C ASP A 206 -18.21 -18.36 -21.53
N GLU A 207 -18.37 -18.34 -20.21
CA GLU A 207 -19.13 -17.30 -19.49
C GLU A 207 -18.42 -15.95 -19.46
N ARG A 208 -17.09 -15.92 -19.31
CA ARG A 208 -16.32 -14.69 -19.03
C ARG A 208 -15.62 -14.09 -20.24
N ILE A 209 -15.36 -14.87 -21.29
CA ILE A 209 -14.66 -14.44 -22.52
C ILE A 209 -15.60 -14.45 -23.74
N ALA A 210 -16.93 -14.48 -23.51
CA ALA A 210 -17.93 -14.38 -24.57
C ALA A 210 -17.70 -13.15 -25.47
N ASP A 211 -18.13 -13.25 -26.73
CA ASP A 211 -17.44 -12.57 -27.83
C ASP A 211 -17.49 -11.04 -27.87
N ASP A 212 -18.35 -10.35 -27.11
CA ASP A 212 -18.70 -8.95 -27.41
C ASP A 212 -18.49 -7.87 -26.32
N HIS A 213 -18.06 -8.14 -25.08
CA HIS A 213 -18.01 -7.09 -24.03
C HIS A 213 -16.63 -6.93 -23.37
N ILE A 214 -15.65 -6.44 -24.15
CA ILE A 214 -14.31 -6.11 -23.65
C ILE A 214 -14.31 -4.81 -22.83
N SER A 215 -15.31 -3.95 -23.00
CA SER A 215 -15.43 -2.67 -22.29
C SER A 215 -15.76 -2.81 -20.80
N GLU A 216 -16.48 -3.86 -20.39
CA GLU A 216 -16.91 -4.02 -18.99
C GLU A 216 -15.84 -4.65 -18.10
N GLY A 217 -15.09 -5.64 -18.60
CA GLY A 217 -13.98 -6.25 -17.86
C GLY A 217 -12.82 -5.29 -17.60
N VAL A 218 -12.52 -4.43 -18.57
CA VAL A 218 -11.52 -3.37 -18.45
C VAL A 218 -11.99 -2.29 -17.46
N SER A 219 -13.25 -1.87 -17.51
CA SER A 219 -13.84 -0.90 -16.57
C SER A 219 -13.90 -1.42 -15.12
N LEU A 220 -14.30 -2.68 -14.90
CA LEU A 220 -14.33 -3.27 -13.55
C LEU A 220 -12.93 -3.48 -12.96
N TYR A 221 -11.96 -3.87 -13.80
CA TYR A 221 -10.55 -3.92 -13.41
C TYR A 221 -10.01 -2.52 -13.10
N GLN A 222 -10.22 -1.54 -13.98
CA GLN A 222 -9.86 -0.13 -13.79
C GLN A 222 -10.45 0.44 -12.47
N ASN A 223 -11.71 0.15 -12.16
CA ASN A 223 -12.38 0.61 -10.93
C ASN A 223 -11.81 -0.05 -9.66
N ARG A 224 -11.49 -1.34 -9.70
CA ARG A 224 -10.87 -2.06 -8.57
C ARG A 224 -9.42 -1.65 -8.34
N ILE A 225 -8.71 -1.25 -9.40
CA ILE A 225 -7.32 -0.76 -9.33
C ILE A 225 -7.24 0.67 -8.79
N ASN A 226 -8.14 1.56 -9.22
CA ASN A 226 -8.15 2.97 -8.81
C ASN A 226 -8.38 3.16 -7.31
N GLN A 227 -8.97 2.20 -6.62
CA GLN A 227 -9.21 2.26 -5.18
C GLN A 227 -7.98 1.89 -4.32
N ASN A 228 -6.92 1.28 -4.89
CA ASN A 228 -5.82 0.74 -4.07
C ASN A 228 -4.39 1.06 -4.53
N PHE A 229 -4.09 1.50 -5.76
CA PHE A 229 -2.68 1.79 -6.14
C PHE A 229 -2.51 2.81 -7.28
N LYS A 230 -1.36 3.51 -7.27
CA LYS A 230 -0.88 4.50 -8.26
C LYS A 230 -0.69 3.88 -9.67
N TYR A 231 -1.70 3.95 -10.53
CA TYR A 231 -1.60 3.53 -11.94
C TYR A 231 -2.02 4.63 -12.91
N SER A 232 -1.52 4.58 -14.15
CA SER A 232 -1.74 5.62 -15.16
C SER A 232 -2.32 4.99 -16.43
N ILE A 233 -3.45 5.53 -16.86
CA ILE A 233 -4.10 5.18 -18.13
C ILE A 233 -3.34 5.91 -19.24
N LEU A 234 -2.95 5.18 -20.28
CA LEU A 234 -2.38 5.73 -21.50
C LEU A 234 -3.40 5.48 -22.61
N TYR A 235 -4.00 6.56 -23.09
CA TYR A 235 -4.87 6.59 -24.26
C TYR A 235 -4.04 6.50 -25.56
#